data_AF-A0A7H9DQM4-F1
#
_entry.id   AF-A0A7H9DQM4-F1
#
_cell.length_a   1.000
_cell.length_b   1.000
_cell.length_c   1.000
_cell.angle_alpha   90.00
_cell.angle_beta   90.00
_cell.angle_gamma   90.00
#
_symmetry.space_group_name_H-M   'P 1'
#
loop_
_entity.id
_entity.type
_entity.pdbx_description
1 polymer ?
#
loop_
_entity_poly.entity_id
_entity_poly.type
_entity_poly.pdbx_seq_one_letter_code
_entity_poly.pdbx_strand_id
1 'polypeptide(L)'
;MNNNSVNIVQNTNTENPKPDNNQNEVMKTDDILFNGKLKRFFTKKDFENVFGKADSIMLMSEEAPCSYIFENKDGTKNMDDKYYYKDGSRFENSKNEFAVDEFRFSKNNYILYKGKKLSSQTTITELKKLFPNAMNDIGTIDVYNEGKLQVIQLREDEHNISDGHIKIFIKNGKLYNMHWWFPC
;
A
#
# COMPACT_ATOMS: atom_id res chain seq x y z
N MET A 1 -35.02 -36.83 43.31
CA MET A 1 -35.25 -35.45 42.84
C MET A 1 -34.48 -34.51 43.75
N ASN A 2 -33.48 -33.81 43.21
CA ASN A 2 -33.09 -32.46 43.66
C ASN A 2 -32.20 -31.84 42.60
N ASN A 3 -32.71 -30.76 42.01
CA ASN A 3 -32.08 -29.92 41.01
C ASN A 3 -30.88 -29.20 41.60
N ASN A 4 -29.71 -29.34 40.98
CA ASN A 4 -28.64 -28.37 41.09
C ASN A 4 -28.36 -27.80 39.70
N SER A 5 -28.90 -26.61 39.46
CA SER A 5 -28.63 -25.79 38.28
C SER A 5 -27.19 -25.25 38.39
N VAL A 6 -26.32 -25.71 37.50
CA VAL A 6 -24.99 -25.11 37.31
C VAL A 6 -25.14 -23.98 36.30
N ASN A 7 -25.04 -22.74 36.78
CA ASN A 7 -24.91 -21.55 35.93
C ASN A 7 -23.55 -21.58 35.24
N ILE A 8 -23.54 -21.86 33.94
CA ILE A 8 -22.38 -21.66 33.08
C ILE A 8 -22.35 -20.17 32.72
N VAL A 9 -21.50 -19.41 33.41
CA VAL A 9 -21.19 -18.03 32.99
C VAL A 9 -20.29 -18.13 31.76
N GLN A 10 -20.88 -17.93 30.58
CA GLN A 10 -20.12 -17.71 29.35
C GLN A 10 -19.41 -16.36 29.46
N ASN A 11 -18.09 -16.42 29.63
CA ASN A 11 -17.23 -15.24 29.62
C ASN A 11 -16.87 -14.93 28.16
N THR A 12 -17.74 -14.21 27.46
CA THR A 12 -17.47 -13.69 26.11
C THR A 12 -16.80 -12.33 26.21
N ASN A 13 -15.51 -12.30 26.55
CA ASN A 13 -14.67 -11.11 26.36
C ASN A 13 -13.86 -11.28 25.08
N THR A 14 -14.50 -11.05 23.93
CA THR A 14 -13.80 -10.65 22.70
C THR A 14 -13.60 -9.14 22.75
N GLU A 15 -12.70 -8.68 23.61
CA GLU A 15 -12.13 -7.34 23.44
C GLU A 15 -10.98 -7.46 22.44
N ASN A 16 -11.14 -6.83 21.28
CA ASN A 16 -10.04 -6.63 20.34
C ASN A 16 -8.89 -5.94 21.10
N PRO A 17 -7.63 -6.41 20.95
CA PRO A 17 -6.51 -5.80 21.65
C PRO A 17 -6.43 -4.31 21.28
N LYS A 18 -6.35 -3.45 22.30
CA LYS A 18 -6.11 -2.02 22.09
C LYS A 18 -4.79 -1.84 21.33
N PRO A 19 -4.74 -0.95 20.33
CA PRO A 19 -3.51 -0.73 19.58
C PRO A 19 -2.40 -0.24 20.51
N ASP A 20 -1.23 -0.89 20.42
CA ASP A 20 -0.02 -0.49 21.13
C ASP A 20 0.45 0.87 20.60
N ASN A 21 0.62 1.83 21.50
CA ASN A 21 0.90 3.24 21.18
C ASN A 21 2.29 3.45 20.56
N ASN A 22 3.12 2.41 20.52
CA ASN A 22 4.45 2.41 19.89
C ASN A 22 4.47 1.84 18.46
N GLN A 23 3.33 1.42 17.91
CA GLN A 23 3.31 0.90 16.55
C GLN A 23 3.28 2.02 15.50
N ASN A 24 3.88 1.75 14.35
CA ASN A 24 3.76 2.60 13.17
C ASN A 24 2.28 2.77 12.77
N GLU A 25 1.96 3.93 12.19
CA GLU A 25 0.60 4.26 11.82
C GLU A 25 0.06 3.35 10.72
N VAL A 26 -1.27 3.20 10.73
CA VAL A 26 -2.00 2.49 9.68
C VAL A 26 -2.35 3.46 8.56
N MET A 27 -2.10 3.04 7.32
CA MET A 27 -2.56 3.69 6.11
C MET A 27 -3.47 2.74 5.34
N LYS A 28 -4.78 2.83 5.58
CA LYS A 28 -5.76 1.96 4.91
C LYS A 28 -5.85 2.32 3.44
N THR A 29 -5.84 1.29 2.60
CA THR A 29 -6.02 1.44 1.15
C THR A 29 -7.30 2.20 0.80
N ASP A 30 -8.37 2.00 1.56
CA ASP A 30 -9.67 2.65 1.34
C ASP A 30 -9.66 4.16 1.62
N ASP A 31 -8.69 4.66 2.38
CA ASP A 31 -8.54 6.08 2.69
C ASP A 31 -7.80 6.84 1.57
N ILE A 32 -7.36 6.15 0.51
CA ILE A 32 -6.53 6.69 -0.56
C ILE A 32 -7.37 6.88 -1.84
N LEU A 33 -7.17 8.03 -2.50
CA LEU A 33 -7.59 8.26 -3.88
C LEU A 33 -6.40 8.72 -4.73
N PHE A 34 -6.01 7.91 -5.71
CA PHE A 34 -4.97 8.23 -6.68
C PHE A 34 -5.47 9.27 -7.68
N ASN A 35 -4.68 10.33 -7.83
CA ASN A 35 -5.02 11.54 -8.59
C ASN A 35 -6.41 12.11 -8.23
N GLY A 36 -6.84 11.88 -6.97
CA GLY A 36 -8.13 12.27 -6.43
C GLY A 36 -9.33 11.54 -7.02
N LYS A 37 -9.12 10.46 -7.80
CA LYS A 37 -10.17 9.79 -8.58
C LYS A 37 -10.30 8.30 -8.28
N LEU A 38 -9.19 7.56 -8.27
CA LEU A 38 -9.22 6.09 -8.25
C LEU A 38 -8.87 5.52 -6.88
N LYS A 39 -9.53 4.43 -6.49
CA LYS A 39 -9.05 3.53 -5.43
C LYS A 39 -7.84 2.74 -5.93
N ARG A 40 -7.20 1.95 -5.06
CA ARG A 40 -6.04 1.13 -5.46
C ARG A 40 -6.37 0.10 -6.52
N PHE A 41 -7.56 -0.49 -6.45
CA PHE A 41 -8.08 -1.45 -7.42
C PHE A 41 -9.09 -0.75 -8.33
N PHE A 42 -8.95 -0.93 -9.64
CA PHE A 42 -9.77 -0.27 -10.65
C PHE A 42 -9.73 -1.04 -11.97
N THR A 43 -10.46 -0.56 -12.99
CA THR A 43 -10.50 -1.22 -14.30
C THR A 43 -9.48 -0.67 -15.28
N LYS A 44 -9.21 -1.42 -16.35
CA LYS A 44 -8.39 -0.90 -17.47
C LYS A 44 -8.91 0.44 -18.04
N LYS A 45 -10.24 0.58 -18.14
CA LYS A 45 -10.86 1.84 -18.61
C LYS A 45 -10.55 3.00 -17.68
N ASP A 46 -10.56 2.75 -16.37
CA ASP A 46 -10.22 3.78 -15.38
C ASP A 46 -8.74 4.18 -15.48
N PHE A 47 -7.85 3.21 -15.71
CA PHE A 47 -6.43 3.48 -15.98
C PHE A 47 -6.28 4.48 -17.13
N GLU A 48 -6.87 4.16 -18.28
CA GLU A 48 -6.78 4.97 -19.50
C GLU A 48 -7.38 6.38 -19.30
N ASN A 49 -8.48 6.49 -18.54
CA ASN A 49 -9.14 7.77 -18.28
C ASN A 49 -8.36 8.68 -17.31
N VAL A 50 -7.63 8.11 -16.35
CA VAL A 50 -6.98 8.88 -15.27
C VAL A 50 -5.49 9.06 -15.50
N PHE A 51 -4.80 8.04 -16.00
CA PHE A 51 -3.36 8.04 -16.25
C PHE A 51 -3.01 8.18 -17.74
N GLY A 52 -3.96 7.91 -18.64
CA GLY A 52 -3.72 7.90 -20.08
C GLY A 52 -3.10 6.58 -20.54
N LYS A 53 -2.32 6.66 -21.63
CA LYS A 53 -1.59 5.50 -22.16
C LYS A 53 -0.36 5.21 -21.29
N ALA A 54 -0.08 3.94 -21.02
CA ALA A 54 1.16 3.52 -20.37
C ALA A 54 2.38 3.85 -21.24
N ASP A 55 3.49 4.16 -20.58
CA ASP A 55 4.77 4.46 -21.21
C ASP A 55 5.45 3.16 -21.69
N SER A 56 5.29 2.07 -20.93
CA SER A 56 5.69 0.71 -21.32
C SER A 56 4.80 -0.35 -20.65
N ILE A 57 4.81 -1.55 -21.21
CA ILE A 57 4.08 -2.73 -20.72
C ILE A 57 5.04 -3.92 -20.79
N MET A 58 5.13 -4.71 -19.73
CA MET A 58 5.98 -5.90 -19.65
C MET A 58 5.18 -7.08 -19.11
N LEU A 59 5.54 -8.30 -19.51
CA LEU A 59 4.97 -9.50 -18.89
C LEU A 59 5.55 -9.67 -17.49
N MET A 60 4.71 -9.94 -16.50
CA MET A 60 5.19 -10.18 -15.14
C MET A 60 6.05 -11.45 -15.05
N SER A 61 5.80 -12.43 -15.94
CA SER A 61 6.63 -13.64 -16.04
C SER A 61 8.06 -13.38 -16.48
N GLU A 62 8.34 -12.26 -17.16
CA GLU A 62 9.68 -11.84 -17.57
C GLU A 62 10.42 -11.12 -16.42
N GLU A 63 9.69 -10.36 -15.60
CA GLU A 63 10.23 -9.66 -14.42
C GLU A 63 10.36 -10.56 -13.19
N ALA A 64 9.60 -11.68 -13.15
CA ALA A 64 9.58 -12.67 -12.09
C ALA A 64 9.45 -12.07 -10.67
N PRO A 65 8.40 -11.29 -10.37
CA PRO A 65 8.23 -10.66 -9.07
C PRO A 65 7.99 -11.69 -7.97
N CYS A 66 8.40 -11.31 -6.76
CA CYS A 66 8.33 -12.15 -5.57
C CYS A 66 6.89 -12.43 -5.15
N SER A 67 6.04 -11.41 -5.21
CA SER A 67 4.61 -11.44 -4.86
C SER A 67 3.76 -10.86 -5.99
N TYR A 68 2.52 -11.33 -6.10
CA TYR A 68 1.54 -10.84 -7.08
C TYR A 68 0.31 -10.34 -6.34
N ILE A 69 -0.22 -9.18 -6.73
CA ILE A 69 -1.48 -8.66 -6.18
C ILE A 69 -2.65 -9.53 -6.65
N PHE A 70 -2.62 -10.00 -7.90
CA PHE A 70 -3.68 -10.82 -8.51
C PHE A 70 -3.35 -12.32 -8.50
N GLU A 71 -2.79 -12.82 -7.40
CA GLU A 71 -2.51 -14.25 -7.25
C GLU A 71 -3.81 -15.07 -7.21
N ASN A 72 -3.82 -16.23 -7.88
CA ASN A 72 -4.95 -17.15 -7.80
C ASN A 72 -5.06 -17.77 -6.40
N LYS A 73 -6.24 -18.25 -6.03
CA LYS A 73 -6.47 -18.86 -4.70
C LYS A 73 -5.58 -20.06 -4.38
N ASP A 74 -5.06 -20.72 -5.41
CA ASP A 74 -4.15 -21.86 -5.31
C ASP A 74 -2.67 -21.46 -5.35
N GLY A 75 -2.36 -20.16 -5.29
CA GLY A 75 -1.00 -19.62 -5.37
C GLY A 75 -0.43 -19.59 -6.78
N THR A 76 -1.21 -19.96 -7.80
CA THR A 76 -0.74 -19.91 -9.19
C THR A 76 -0.80 -18.50 -9.77
N LYS A 77 0.07 -18.25 -10.75
CA LYS A 77 0.23 -16.96 -11.43
C LYS A 77 -0.35 -17.06 -12.83
N ASN A 78 -1.02 -16.03 -13.33
CA ASN A 78 -1.45 -16.04 -14.73
C ASN A 78 -0.30 -15.57 -15.62
N MET A 79 0.05 -16.38 -16.62
CA MET A 79 1.19 -16.11 -17.49
C MET A 79 1.03 -14.84 -18.35
N ASP A 80 -0.21 -14.37 -18.51
CA ASP A 80 -0.56 -13.18 -19.28
C ASP A 80 -0.67 -11.90 -18.43
N ASP A 81 -0.44 -11.99 -17.11
CA ASP A 81 -0.44 -10.84 -16.22
C ASP A 81 0.73 -9.90 -16.55
N LYS A 82 0.48 -8.60 -16.45
CA LYS A 82 1.37 -7.55 -16.98
C LYS A 82 1.64 -6.47 -15.96
N TYR A 83 2.86 -5.96 -16.01
CA TYR A 83 3.17 -4.65 -15.46
C TYR A 83 2.92 -3.57 -16.51
N TYR A 84 2.21 -2.53 -16.08
CA TYR A 84 2.05 -1.28 -16.81
C TYR A 84 2.88 -0.23 -16.09
N TYR A 85 3.69 0.52 -16.83
CA TYR A 85 4.50 1.60 -16.29
C TYR A 85 3.99 2.94 -16.80
N LYS A 86 3.80 3.89 -15.89
CA LYS A 86 3.37 5.25 -16.24
C LYS A 86 3.92 6.29 -15.28
N ASP A 87 4.64 7.28 -15.81
CA ASP A 87 5.21 8.42 -15.08
C ASP A 87 6.03 7.98 -13.85
N GLY A 88 6.77 6.88 -14.00
CA GLY A 88 7.57 6.26 -12.93
C GLY A 88 6.79 5.42 -11.91
N SER A 89 5.47 5.25 -12.08
CA SER A 89 4.63 4.35 -11.30
C SER A 89 4.50 3.00 -11.98
N ARG A 90 4.25 1.94 -11.19
CA ARG A 90 4.03 0.57 -11.67
C ARG A 90 2.65 0.08 -11.23
N PHE A 91 1.95 -0.56 -12.16
CA PHE A 91 0.62 -1.10 -11.96
C PHE A 91 0.60 -2.56 -12.38
N GLU A 92 -0.01 -3.41 -11.57
CA GLU A 92 -0.31 -4.79 -11.98
C GLU A 92 -1.63 -4.82 -12.73
N ASN A 93 -1.68 -5.63 -13.78
CA ASN A 93 -2.88 -5.91 -14.53
C ASN A 93 -3.10 -7.41 -14.68
N SER A 94 -4.30 -7.85 -14.29
CA SER A 94 -4.84 -9.16 -14.66
C SER A 94 -6.17 -8.99 -15.37
N LYS A 95 -6.25 -9.41 -16.63
CA LYS A 95 -7.45 -9.24 -17.49
C LYS A 95 -7.95 -7.78 -17.50
N ASN A 96 -9.12 -7.51 -16.93
CA ASN A 96 -9.71 -6.16 -16.84
C ASN A 96 -9.41 -5.43 -15.52
N GLU A 97 -8.74 -6.09 -14.58
CA GLU A 97 -8.44 -5.58 -13.25
C GLU A 97 -7.05 -4.96 -13.22
N PHE A 98 -6.93 -3.82 -12.56
CA PHE A 98 -5.70 -3.09 -12.32
C PHE A 98 -5.54 -2.83 -10.84
N ALA A 99 -4.29 -2.86 -10.37
CA ALA A 99 -3.92 -2.43 -9.05
C ALA A 99 -2.69 -1.52 -9.10
N VAL A 100 -2.69 -0.46 -8.28
CA VAL A 100 -1.45 0.28 -8.01
C VAL A 100 -0.53 -0.60 -7.16
N ASP A 101 0.67 -0.81 -7.66
CA ASP A 101 1.74 -1.54 -6.97
C ASP A 101 2.77 -0.55 -6.41
N GLU A 102 3.33 0.31 -7.28
CA GLU A 102 4.19 1.43 -6.91
C GLU A 102 3.66 2.75 -7.49
N PHE A 103 3.73 3.82 -6.71
CA PHE A 103 3.22 5.13 -7.11
C PHE A 103 4.24 6.26 -6.89
N ARG A 104 4.74 6.79 -8.01
CA ARG A 104 5.70 7.90 -8.03
C ARG A 104 4.95 9.23 -7.88
N PHE A 105 5.32 9.99 -6.85
CA PHE A 105 4.85 11.35 -6.66
C PHE A 105 5.59 12.30 -7.59
N SER A 106 4.84 13.09 -8.36
CA SER A 106 5.38 14.05 -9.32
C SER A 106 4.55 15.33 -9.35
N LYS A 107 4.86 16.25 -10.26
CA LYS A 107 4.00 17.42 -10.51
C LYS A 107 2.59 17.01 -10.99
N ASN A 108 2.48 15.88 -11.66
CA ASN A 108 1.24 15.41 -12.27
C ASN A 108 0.53 14.35 -11.42
N ASN A 109 1.26 13.67 -10.52
CA ASN A 109 0.76 12.57 -9.72
C ASN A 109 0.72 12.89 -8.22
N TYR A 110 -0.43 12.64 -7.60
CA TYR A 110 -0.67 12.86 -6.18
C TYR A 110 -1.69 11.86 -5.65
N ILE A 111 -1.80 11.75 -4.32
CA ILE A 111 -2.93 11.06 -3.68
C ILE A 111 -3.72 12.04 -2.82
N LEU A 112 -5.00 11.75 -2.64
CA LEU A 112 -5.74 12.22 -1.47
C LEU A 112 -5.71 11.11 -0.43
N TYR A 113 -5.20 11.40 0.75
CA TYR A 113 -5.25 10.52 1.90
C TYR A 113 -6.13 11.17 2.98
N LYS A 114 -7.27 10.55 3.30
CA LYS A 114 -8.30 11.13 4.20
C LYS A 114 -8.67 12.57 3.82
N GLY A 115 -8.80 12.83 2.52
CA GLY A 115 -9.11 14.15 1.96
C GLY A 115 -7.91 15.12 1.89
N LYS A 116 -6.76 14.81 2.51
CA LYS A 116 -5.56 15.64 2.43
C LYS A 116 -4.72 15.27 1.20
N LYS A 117 -4.35 16.26 0.40
CA LYS A 117 -3.46 16.07 -0.75
C LYS A 117 -2.03 15.81 -0.32
N LEU A 118 -1.47 14.66 -0.72
CA LEU A 118 -0.06 14.33 -0.61
C LEU A 118 0.55 14.26 -2.03
N SER A 119 1.65 14.97 -2.25
CA SER A 119 2.28 15.13 -3.57
C SER A 119 3.80 15.20 -3.45
N SER A 120 4.51 15.38 -4.56
CA SER A 120 5.97 15.56 -4.56
C SER A 120 6.45 16.81 -3.81
N GLN A 121 5.55 17.70 -3.39
CA GLN A 121 5.87 18.86 -2.56
C GLN A 121 5.66 18.61 -1.06
N THR A 122 5.04 17.49 -0.69
CA THR A 122 4.83 17.14 0.72
C THR A 122 6.17 16.91 1.40
N THR A 123 6.42 17.68 2.45
CA THR A 123 7.69 17.72 3.16
C THR A 123 7.77 16.68 4.26
N ILE A 124 8.98 16.33 4.67
CA ILE A 124 9.24 15.47 5.82
C ILE A 124 8.57 15.99 7.11
N THR A 125 8.48 17.31 7.29
CA THR A 125 7.79 17.92 8.43
C THR A 125 6.29 17.66 8.41
N GLU A 126 5.68 17.67 7.22
CA GLU A 126 4.26 17.32 7.07
C GLU A 126 4.03 15.83 7.24
N LEU A 127 4.94 14.98 6.75
CA LEU A 127 4.90 13.54 6.98
C LEU A 127 5.02 13.21 8.47
N LYS A 128 5.91 13.87 9.22
CA LYS A 128 6.04 13.70 10.69
C LYS A 128 4.78 14.08 11.45
N LYS A 129 3.95 14.99 10.94
CA LYS A 129 2.64 15.30 11.53
C LYS A 129 1.59 14.23 11.23
N LEU A 130 1.70 13.55 10.09
CA LEU A 130 0.76 12.50 9.67
C LEU A 130 1.10 11.15 10.26
N PHE A 131 2.39 10.83 10.34
CA PHE A 131 2.94 9.53 10.73
C PHE A 131 4.09 9.71 11.75
N PRO A 132 3.84 10.31 12.93
CA PRO A 132 4.88 10.58 13.92
C PRO A 132 5.69 9.35 14.35
N ASN A 133 5.07 8.20 14.57
CA ASN A 133 5.73 6.96 14.99
C ASN A 133 6.61 6.42 13.87
N ALA A 134 6.05 6.22 12.66
CA ALA A 134 6.82 5.71 11.53
C ALA A 134 7.98 6.65 11.13
N MET A 135 7.82 7.96 11.36
CA MET A 135 8.88 8.95 11.13
C MET A 135 9.97 8.96 12.21
N ASN A 136 9.70 8.46 13.43
CA ASN A 136 10.75 8.23 14.43
C ASN A 136 11.59 7.00 14.06
N ASP A 137 10.99 6.02 13.38
CA ASP A 137 11.63 4.79 12.91
C ASP A 137 12.10 4.88 11.44
N ILE A 138 12.40 6.08 10.96
CA ILE A 138 12.83 6.29 9.58
C ILE A 138 14.15 5.58 9.28
N GLY A 139 14.13 4.72 8.26
CA GLY A 139 15.28 3.95 7.80
C GLY A 139 15.89 4.52 6.51
N THR A 140 16.89 3.83 6.00
CA THR A 140 17.46 4.07 4.67
C THR A 140 17.61 2.73 3.96
N ILE A 141 17.25 2.69 2.67
CA ILE A 141 17.38 1.51 1.82
C ILE A 141 17.98 1.91 0.48
N ASP A 142 18.82 1.05 -0.08
CA ASP A 142 19.34 1.22 -1.44
C ASP A 142 18.31 0.65 -2.42
N VAL A 143 17.75 1.53 -3.26
CA VAL A 143 16.74 1.17 -4.25
C VAL A 143 17.41 1.14 -5.62
N TYR A 144 17.26 0.01 -6.32
CA TYR A 144 17.86 -0.18 -7.65
C TYR A 144 17.50 0.98 -8.58
N ASN A 145 18.51 1.52 -9.28
CA ASN A 145 18.43 2.71 -10.15
C ASN A 145 17.99 4.03 -9.49
N GLU A 146 17.74 4.06 -8.18
CA GLU A 146 17.35 5.26 -7.43
C GLU A 146 18.40 5.69 -6.39
N GLY A 147 19.22 4.74 -5.94
CA GLY A 147 20.22 4.89 -4.89
C GLY A 147 19.61 4.83 -3.49
N LYS A 148 20.36 5.34 -2.51
CA LYS A 148 19.92 5.38 -1.11
C LYS A 148 18.77 6.36 -0.90
N LEU A 149 17.63 5.84 -0.48
CA LEU A 149 16.43 6.60 -0.13
C LEU A 149 16.09 6.42 1.35
N GLN A 150 15.58 7.49 1.97
CA GLN A 150 14.94 7.37 3.28
C GLN A 150 13.58 6.69 3.11
N VAL A 151 13.20 5.84 4.07
CA VAL A 151 11.94 5.08 4.02
C VAL A 151 11.30 5.00 5.39
N ILE A 152 10.00 5.19 5.44
CA ILE A 152 9.16 4.80 6.59
C ILE A 152 8.24 3.65 6.17
N GLN A 153 7.89 2.80 7.13
CA GLN A 153 6.98 1.68 6.91
C GLN A 153 5.67 1.93 7.65
N LEU A 154 4.56 1.87 6.92
CA LEU A 154 3.22 2.00 7.46
C LEU A 154 2.52 0.65 7.42
N ARG A 155 1.69 0.39 8.43
CA ARG A 155 0.84 -0.80 8.46
C ARG A 155 -0.30 -0.67 7.47
N GLU A 156 -0.68 -1.77 6.82
CA GLU A 156 -1.82 -1.76 5.90
C GLU A 156 -3.16 -2.10 6.57
N ASP A 157 -3.12 -2.68 7.77
CA ASP A 157 -4.29 -2.99 8.58
C ASP A 157 -4.07 -2.72 10.08
N GLU A 158 -5.18 -2.60 10.83
CA GLU A 158 -5.15 -2.22 12.25
C GLU A 158 -4.63 -3.32 13.18
N HIS A 159 -4.76 -4.58 12.76
CA HIS A 159 -4.55 -5.74 13.61
C HIS A 159 -3.31 -6.56 13.21
N ASN A 160 -2.54 -6.10 12.22
CA ASN A 160 -1.40 -6.82 11.64
C ASN A 160 -1.79 -8.23 11.18
N ILE A 161 -2.94 -8.34 10.50
CA ILE A 161 -3.37 -9.61 9.90
C ILE A 161 -2.47 -9.94 8.71
N SER A 162 -2.05 -8.91 7.97
CA SER A 162 -1.08 -9.04 6.88
C SER A 162 0.33 -8.71 7.37
N ASP A 163 1.31 -9.47 6.89
CA ASP A 163 2.74 -9.16 7.02
C ASP A 163 3.21 -8.10 6.00
N GLY A 164 2.32 -7.72 5.07
CA GLY A 164 2.55 -6.64 4.12
C GLY A 164 2.55 -5.26 4.77
N HIS A 165 3.16 -4.31 4.06
CA HIS A 165 3.31 -2.95 4.54
C HIS A 165 3.45 -1.93 3.40
N ILE A 166 3.04 -0.69 3.68
CA ILE A 166 3.18 0.41 2.75
C ILE A 166 4.50 1.13 3.05
N LYS A 167 5.45 1.04 2.12
CA LYS A 167 6.71 1.79 2.19
C LYS A 167 6.49 3.18 1.60
N ILE A 168 6.79 4.22 2.36
CA ILE A 168 6.82 5.61 1.88
C ILE A 168 8.28 6.05 1.79
N PHE A 169 8.72 6.40 0.58
CA PHE A 169 10.08 6.82 0.30
C PHE A 169 10.17 8.34 0.26
N ILE A 170 11.26 8.86 0.83
CA ILE A 170 11.55 10.28 0.95
C ILE A 170 12.88 10.54 0.24
N LYS A 171 12.90 11.53 -0.66
CA LYS A 171 14.08 11.98 -1.41
C LYS A 171 14.21 13.49 -1.26
N ASN A 172 15.39 13.96 -0.86
CA ASN A 172 15.65 15.39 -0.63
C ASN A 172 14.63 16.05 0.33
N GLY A 173 14.26 15.34 1.40
CA GLY A 173 13.30 15.81 2.42
C GLY A 173 11.85 15.92 1.95
N LYS A 174 11.49 15.35 0.79
CA LYS A 174 10.15 15.37 0.22
C LYS A 174 9.66 13.98 -0.15
N LEU A 175 8.34 13.81 -0.10
CA LEU A 175 7.65 12.59 -0.52
C LEU A 175 7.99 12.24 -1.97
N TYR A 176 8.42 11.00 -2.20
CA TYR A 176 9.00 10.58 -3.47
C TYR A 176 8.27 9.38 -4.10
N ASN A 177 8.12 8.28 -3.36
CA ASN A 177 7.47 7.06 -3.83
C ASN A 177 6.58 6.47 -2.73
N MET A 178 5.59 5.68 -3.13
CA MET A 178 4.98 4.69 -2.25
C MET A 178 4.93 3.33 -2.92
N HIS A 179 5.05 2.27 -2.14
CA HIS A 179 5.05 0.88 -2.62
C HIS A 179 4.31 0.00 -1.60
N TRP A 180 3.37 -0.80 -2.08
CA TRP A 180 2.82 -1.90 -1.30
C TRP A 180 3.77 -3.08 -1.36
N TRP A 181 4.51 -3.29 -0.28
CA TRP A 181 5.43 -4.41 -0.18
C TRP A 181 4.74 -5.58 0.51
N PHE A 182 4.91 -6.78 -0.04
CA PHE A 182 4.49 -8.03 0.58
C PHE A 182 5.70 -8.96 0.76
N PRO A 183 5.71 -9.79 1.81
CA PRO A 183 6.76 -10.79 1.97
C PRO A 183 6.69 -11.83 0.86
N CYS A 184 7.87 -12.36 0.59
CA CYS A 184 8.10 -13.70 0.09
C CYS A 184 8.89 -14.45 1.17
#